data_AF-A0A1Q7RIW5-F1
#
_entry.id   AF-A0A1Q7RIW5-F1
#
_cell.length_a   1.000
_cell.length_b   1.000
_cell.length_c   1.000
_cell.angle_alpha   90.00
_cell.angle_beta   90.00
_cell.angle_gamma   90.00
#
_symmetry.space_group_name_H-M   'P 1'
#
loop_
_entity.id
_entity.type
_entity.pdbx_description
1 polymer ?
#
loop_
_entity_poly.entity_id
_entity_poly.type
_entity_poly.pdbx_seq_one_letter_code
_entity_poly.pdbx_strand_id
1 'polypeptide(L)'
;MIVELAEEACRQLDELDTLEIAKKEANDINATLKELAGIKTTAIQLYELCSLLSDRLLLRDIQSIEIPKLLKSVQNSHTKFSQDRERRQVVALRDIASRLQVLVQKIDGLWKNYAENILKPYFELLGLVQFLPEVIEQEAILNGLKNRLEHRVSVPPRTQSELATFDDTLSQMRRRLTNLESLPLEVKNFLRKAHDHQATIADMTDEVIRWCRQGEHAKVFRIGFVH
;
A
#
# COMPACT_ATOMS: atom_id res chain seq x y z
N MET A 1 18.46 -66.51 33.01
CA MET A 1 19.27 -66.23 31.80
C MET A 1 18.45 -65.97 30.55
N ILE A 2 17.73 -66.95 29.95
CA ILE A 2 16.93 -66.69 28.73
C ILE A 2 15.75 -65.73 29.00
N VAL A 3 15.07 -65.90 30.15
CA VAL A 3 13.95 -65.04 30.56
C VAL A 3 14.40 -63.59 30.83
N GLU A 4 15.52 -63.41 31.54
CA GLU A 4 16.10 -62.08 31.81
C GLU A 4 16.55 -61.37 30.52
N LEU A 5 17.11 -62.11 29.56
CA LEU A 5 17.46 -61.56 28.24
C LEU A 5 16.22 -61.14 27.44
N ALA A 6 15.11 -61.88 27.56
CA ALA A 6 13.86 -61.51 26.92
C ALA A 6 13.23 -60.27 27.57
N GLU A 7 13.25 -60.16 28.90
CA GLU A 7 12.78 -58.99 29.65
C GLU A 7 13.61 -57.74 29.33
N GLU A 8 14.94 -57.88 29.24
CA GLU A 8 15.85 -56.82 28.81
C GLU A 8 15.52 -56.34 27.39
N ALA A 9 15.34 -57.27 26.44
CA ALA A 9 15.02 -56.93 25.07
C ALA A 9 13.67 -56.23 24.94
N CYS A 10 12.65 -56.65 25.68
CA CYS A 10 11.35 -55.96 25.73
C CYS A 10 11.49 -54.54 26.26
N ARG A 11 12.26 -54.33 27.34
CA ARG A 11 12.50 -52.99 27.90
C ARG A 11 13.23 -52.09 26.90
N GLN A 12 14.23 -52.60 26.19
CA GLN A 12 14.95 -51.84 25.17
C GLN A 12 14.07 -51.47 23.97
N LEU A 13 13.11 -52.34 23.61
CA LEU A 13 12.11 -52.03 22.57
C LEU A 13 11.15 -50.92 23.04
N ASP A 14 10.65 -50.99 24.27
CA ASP A 14 9.81 -49.93 24.85
C ASP A 14 10.57 -48.59 24.95
N GLU A 15 11.86 -48.63 25.30
CA GLU A 15 12.74 -47.45 25.30
C GLU A 15 12.95 -46.89 23.88
N LEU A 16 13.09 -47.75 22.86
CA LEU A 16 13.18 -47.30 21.47
C LEU A 16 11.88 -46.65 21.00
N ASP A 17 10.72 -47.25 21.29
CA ASP A 17 9.41 -46.71 20.92
C ASP A 17 9.16 -45.35 21.58
N THR A 18 9.50 -45.21 22.86
CA THR A 18 9.39 -43.92 23.57
C THR A 18 10.33 -42.86 22.99
N LEU A 19 11.56 -43.22 22.61
CA LEU A 19 12.50 -42.33 21.93
C LEU A 19 12.00 -41.89 20.55
N GLU A 20 11.40 -42.80 19.77
CA GLU A 20 10.84 -42.46 18.45
C GLU A 20 9.66 -41.49 18.57
N ILE A 21 8.76 -41.70 19.54
CA ILE A 21 7.66 -40.79 19.85
C ILE A 21 8.21 -39.42 20.24
N ALA A 22 9.16 -39.36 21.17
CA ALA A 22 9.78 -38.12 21.63
C ALA A 22 10.47 -37.35 20.48
N LYS A 23 11.16 -38.08 19.58
CA LYS A 23 11.78 -37.50 18.38
C LYS A 23 10.74 -36.90 17.43
N LYS A 24 9.62 -37.59 17.21
CA LYS A 24 8.53 -37.10 16.38
C LYS A 24 7.90 -35.84 16.97
N GLU A 25 7.65 -35.83 18.29
CA GLU A 25 7.13 -34.66 18.99
C GLU A 25 8.08 -33.47 18.90
N ALA A 26 9.38 -33.68 19.10
CA ALA A 26 10.39 -32.63 18.96
C ALA A 26 10.38 -32.01 17.55
N ASN A 27 10.21 -32.82 16.51
CA ASN A 27 10.08 -32.35 15.14
C ASN A 27 8.80 -31.52 14.93
N ASP A 28 7.66 -31.98 15.47
CA ASP A 28 6.39 -31.27 15.37
C ASP A 28 6.41 -29.92 16.12
N ILE A 29 7.08 -29.87 17.28
CA ILE A 29 7.33 -28.64 18.05
C ILE A 29 8.20 -27.68 17.24
N ASN A 30 9.32 -28.15 16.69
CA ASN A 30 10.22 -27.32 15.89
C ASN A 30 9.54 -26.75 14.65
N ALA A 31 8.73 -27.56 13.95
CA ALA A 31 7.97 -27.09 12.80
C ALA A 31 6.94 -26.01 13.21
N THR A 32 6.26 -26.22 14.34
CA THR A 32 5.28 -25.26 14.89
C THR A 32 5.94 -23.94 15.29
N LEU A 33 7.11 -23.97 15.94
CA LEU A 33 7.88 -22.78 16.32
C LEU A 33 8.32 -21.96 15.10
N LYS A 34 8.74 -22.64 14.01
CA LYS A 34 9.12 -21.97 12.77
C LYS A 34 7.96 -21.19 12.15
N GLU A 35 6.78 -21.79 12.10
CA GLU A 35 5.57 -21.13 11.57
C GLU A 35 5.14 -19.95 12.45
N LEU A 36 5.22 -20.09 13.79
CA LEU A 36 4.95 -18.99 14.73
C LEU A 36 5.89 -17.80 14.53
N ALA A 37 7.17 -18.03 14.27
CA ALA A 37 8.14 -16.97 13.98
C ALA A 37 7.76 -16.19 12.70
N GLY A 38 7.24 -16.89 11.68
CA GLY A 38 6.71 -16.26 10.47
C GLY A 38 5.50 -15.38 10.77
N ILE A 39 4.51 -15.92 11.49
CA ILE A 39 3.30 -15.18 11.92
C ILE A 39 3.68 -13.93 12.70
N LYS A 40 4.61 -14.04 13.65
CA LYS A 40 5.07 -12.89 14.47
C LYS A 40 5.60 -11.76 13.58
N THR A 41 6.45 -12.10 12.61
CA THR A 41 7.03 -11.12 11.67
C THR A 41 5.92 -10.42 10.87
N THR A 42 4.99 -11.17 10.27
CA THR A 42 3.90 -10.59 9.48
C THR A 42 2.94 -9.77 10.35
N ALA A 43 2.67 -10.19 11.59
CA ALA A 43 1.82 -9.46 12.52
C ALA A 43 2.44 -8.12 12.94
N ILE A 44 3.76 -8.08 13.19
CA ILE A 44 4.49 -6.84 13.47
C ILE A 44 4.39 -5.90 12.27
N GLN A 45 4.67 -6.39 11.06
CA GLN A 45 4.55 -5.61 9.84
C GLN A 45 3.14 -5.03 9.66
N LEU A 46 2.10 -5.84 9.89
CA LEU A 46 0.71 -5.40 9.79
C LEU A 46 0.39 -4.29 10.81
N TYR A 47 0.86 -4.45 12.06
CA TYR A 47 0.69 -3.46 13.11
C TYR A 47 1.38 -2.14 12.76
N GLU A 48 2.64 -2.19 12.32
CA GLU A 48 3.42 -1.03 11.91
C GLU A 48 2.73 -0.28 10.76
N LEU A 49 2.25 -1.00 9.74
CA LEU A 49 1.50 -0.38 8.64
C LEU A 49 0.20 0.27 9.10
N CYS A 50 -0.55 -0.41 9.99
CA CYS A 50 -1.78 0.16 10.53
C CYS A 50 -1.52 1.42 11.34
N SER A 51 -0.44 1.45 12.11
CA SER A 51 -0.05 2.61 12.91
C SER A 51 0.46 3.75 12.04
N LEU A 52 1.24 3.44 10.99
CA LEU A 52 1.82 4.45 10.10
C LEU A 52 0.75 5.14 9.25
N LEU A 53 -0.30 4.40 8.85
CA LEU A 53 -1.31 4.86 7.91
C LEU A 53 -2.67 5.18 8.56
N SER A 54 -2.76 5.13 9.90
CA SER A 54 -4.02 5.34 10.65
C SER A 54 -4.71 6.67 10.34
N ASP A 55 -3.92 7.72 10.12
CA ASP A 55 -4.43 9.08 9.92
C ASP A 55 -4.95 9.30 8.50
N ARG A 56 -4.72 8.35 7.59
CA ARG A 56 -5.00 8.46 6.17
C ARG A 56 -6.01 7.45 5.67
N LEU A 57 -5.99 6.26 6.27
CA LEU A 57 -6.81 5.13 5.84
C LEU A 57 -7.87 4.81 6.89
N LEU A 58 -9.07 4.48 6.41
CA LEU A 58 -10.13 3.94 7.25
C LEU A 58 -9.85 2.46 7.55
N LEU A 59 -9.04 2.19 8.57
CA LEU A 59 -8.62 0.84 8.96
C LEU A 59 -9.54 0.16 9.97
N ARG A 60 -10.70 0.76 10.27
CA ARG A 60 -11.60 0.33 11.35
C ARG A 60 -12.00 -1.14 11.22
N ASP A 61 -12.38 -1.60 10.03
CA ASP A 61 -12.81 -2.99 9.83
C ASP A 61 -11.65 -3.97 10.03
N ILE A 62 -10.44 -3.60 9.64
CA ILE A 62 -9.25 -4.44 9.83
C ILE A 62 -8.94 -4.54 11.33
N GLN A 63 -8.92 -3.41 12.02
CA GLN A 63 -8.57 -3.33 13.44
C GLN A 63 -9.61 -3.94 14.38
N SER A 64 -10.91 -3.72 14.10
CA SER A 64 -12.00 -4.09 15.02
C SER A 64 -12.66 -5.43 14.72
N ILE A 65 -12.48 -5.98 13.52
CA ILE A 65 -13.14 -7.22 13.10
C ILE A 65 -12.11 -8.29 12.73
N GLU A 66 -11.23 -8.01 11.78
CA GLU A 66 -10.35 -9.05 11.22
C GLU A 66 -9.19 -9.42 12.16
N ILE A 67 -8.53 -8.44 12.79
CA ILE A 67 -7.47 -8.70 13.78
C ILE A 67 -8.00 -9.52 14.98
N PRO A 68 -9.15 -9.19 15.60
CA PRO A 68 -9.70 -10.00 16.69
C PRO A 68 -10.05 -11.44 16.27
N LYS A 69 -10.57 -11.67 15.06
CA LYS A 69 -10.81 -13.04 14.55
C LYS A 69 -9.52 -13.84 14.41
N LEU A 70 -8.45 -13.21 13.93
CA LEU A 70 -7.12 -13.84 13.83
C LEU A 70 -6.54 -14.12 15.21
N LEU A 71 -6.66 -13.18 16.15
CA LEU A 71 -6.20 -13.37 17.52
C LEU A 71 -6.89 -14.59 18.16
N LYS A 72 -8.21 -14.72 17.99
CA LYS A 72 -8.96 -15.90 18.46
C LYS A 72 -8.47 -17.20 17.82
N SER A 73 -8.10 -17.17 16.54
CA SER A 73 -7.57 -18.34 15.82
C SER A 73 -6.19 -18.75 16.35
N VAL A 74 -5.31 -17.77 16.64
CA VAL A 74 -4.01 -17.99 17.29
C VAL A 74 -4.20 -18.56 18.70
N GLN A 75 -5.12 -17.99 19.49
CA GLN A 75 -5.46 -18.48 20.83
C GLN A 75 -5.93 -19.93 20.80
N ASN A 76 -6.80 -20.29 19.86
CA ASN A 76 -7.27 -21.67 19.70
C ASN A 76 -6.13 -22.64 19.37
N SER A 77 -5.22 -22.25 18.47
CA SER A 77 -4.05 -23.06 18.13
C SER A 77 -3.12 -23.24 19.32
N HIS A 78 -2.89 -22.17 20.09
CA HIS A 78 -2.13 -22.21 21.34
C HIS A 78 -2.77 -23.17 22.36
N THR A 79 -4.08 -23.07 22.61
CA THR A 79 -4.78 -23.97 23.54
C THR A 79 -4.65 -25.43 23.15
N LYS A 80 -4.75 -25.77 21.85
CA LYS A 80 -4.56 -27.14 21.36
C LYS A 80 -3.13 -27.64 21.57
N PHE A 81 -2.15 -26.77 21.38
CA PHE A 81 -0.74 -27.08 21.59
C PHE A 81 -0.38 -27.29 23.07
N SER A 82 -0.87 -26.42 23.96
CA SER A 82 -0.59 -26.45 25.40
C SER A 82 -1.29 -27.57 26.16
N GLN A 83 -2.43 -28.07 25.64
CA GLN A 83 -3.17 -29.18 26.24
C GLN A 83 -2.69 -30.56 25.73
N ASP A 84 -1.57 -30.61 25.01
CA ASP A 84 -0.98 -31.81 24.41
C ASP A 84 -1.93 -32.58 23.48
N ARG A 85 -3.04 -31.95 23.06
CA ARG A 85 -4.05 -32.54 22.18
C ARG A 85 -3.55 -32.67 20.75
N GLU A 86 -2.76 -31.70 20.30
CA GLU A 86 -2.23 -31.65 18.94
C GLU A 86 -0.95 -30.80 18.89
N ARG A 87 0.22 -31.44 19.04
CA ARG A 87 1.53 -30.77 18.99
C ARG A 87 1.86 -30.18 17.61
N ARG A 88 1.36 -30.79 16.54
CA ARG A 88 1.57 -30.34 15.17
C ARG A 88 0.52 -29.31 14.78
N GLN A 89 0.84 -28.02 14.88
CA GLN A 89 -0.09 -26.93 14.52
C GLN A 89 0.19 -26.27 13.15
N VAL A 90 1.12 -26.84 12.36
CA VAL A 90 1.62 -26.26 11.10
C VAL A 90 0.50 -25.82 10.15
N VAL A 91 -0.54 -26.64 9.96
CA VAL A 91 -1.64 -26.32 9.03
C VAL A 91 -2.46 -25.12 9.51
N ALA A 92 -2.83 -25.10 10.79
CA ALA A 92 -3.58 -23.99 11.38
C ALA A 92 -2.77 -22.68 11.35
N LEU A 93 -1.48 -22.75 11.66
CA LEU A 93 -0.59 -21.59 11.62
C LEU A 93 -0.38 -21.06 10.20
N ARG A 94 -0.28 -21.93 9.20
CA ARG A 94 -0.22 -21.50 7.79
C ARG A 94 -1.49 -20.82 7.32
N ASP A 95 -2.66 -21.28 7.74
CA ASP A 95 -3.93 -20.59 7.46
C ASP A 95 -3.94 -19.19 8.08
N ILE A 96 -3.51 -19.06 9.34
CA ILE A 96 -3.37 -17.75 10.01
C ILE A 96 -2.39 -16.85 9.26
N ALA A 97 -1.22 -17.36 8.87
CA ALA A 97 -0.22 -16.61 8.12
C ALA A 97 -0.77 -16.14 6.76
N SER A 98 -1.50 -16.99 6.05
CA SER A 98 -2.15 -16.64 4.78
C SER A 98 -3.16 -15.51 4.96
N ARG A 99 -4.01 -15.58 6.00
CA ARG A 99 -4.97 -14.51 6.29
C ARG A 99 -4.30 -13.20 6.69
N LEU A 100 -3.22 -13.25 7.47
CA LEU A 100 -2.41 -12.06 7.76
C LEU A 100 -1.86 -11.42 6.48
N GLN A 101 -1.35 -12.23 5.55
CA GLN A 101 -0.85 -11.73 4.27
C GLN A 101 -1.96 -11.08 3.43
N VAL A 102 -3.18 -11.65 3.44
CA VAL A 102 -4.36 -11.04 2.79
C VAL A 102 -4.68 -9.67 3.41
N LEU A 103 -4.56 -9.51 4.73
CA LEU A 103 -4.76 -8.21 5.37
C LEU A 103 -3.68 -7.20 4.97
N VAL A 104 -2.41 -7.61 4.88
CA VAL A 104 -1.33 -6.74 4.37
C VAL A 104 -1.65 -6.27 2.95
N GLN A 105 -2.02 -7.19 2.05
CA GLN A 105 -2.41 -6.85 0.68
C GLN A 105 -3.64 -5.93 0.63
N LYS A 106 -4.60 -6.10 1.53
CA LYS A 106 -5.76 -5.22 1.64
C LYS A 106 -5.35 -3.79 2.02
N ILE A 107 -4.42 -3.62 2.96
CA ILE A 107 -3.89 -2.29 3.32
C ILE A 107 -3.11 -1.69 2.16
N ASP A 108 -2.28 -2.47 1.47
CA ASP A 108 -1.54 -2.03 0.29
C ASP A 108 -2.52 -1.51 -0.81
N GLY A 109 -3.65 -2.19 -1.00
CA GLY A 109 -4.72 -1.75 -1.90
C GLY A 109 -5.44 -0.47 -1.44
N LEU A 110 -5.72 -0.34 -0.13
CA LEU A 110 -6.30 0.88 0.44
C LEU A 110 -5.38 2.08 0.29
N TRP A 111 -4.07 1.88 0.49
CA TRP A 111 -3.05 2.90 0.26
C TRP A 111 -3.05 3.36 -1.20
N LYS A 112 -3.00 2.41 -2.14
CA LYS A 112 -3.01 2.71 -3.57
C LYS A 112 -4.21 3.59 -3.92
N ASN A 113 -5.41 3.19 -3.52
CA ASN A 113 -6.64 3.95 -3.79
C ASN A 113 -6.59 5.36 -3.17
N TYR A 114 -6.12 5.47 -1.92
CA TYR A 114 -5.96 6.77 -1.25
C TYR A 114 -4.99 7.68 -2.01
N ALA A 115 -3.81 7.17 -2.35
CA ALA A 115 -2.77 7.92 -3.03
C ALA A 115 -3.20 8.34 -4.44
N GLU A 116 -3.84 7.44 -5.21
CA GLU A 116 -4.41 7.76 -6.52
C GLU A 116 -5.46 8.87 -6.42
N ASN A 117 -6.38 8.78 -5.45
CA ASN A 117 -7.43 9.78 -5.27
C ASN A 117 -6.88 11.17 -4.92
N ILE A 118 -5.83 11.23 -4.08
CA ILE A 118 -5.19 12.51 -3.73
C ILE A 118 -4.38 13.08 -4.89
N LEU A 119 -3.72 12.23 -5.69
CA LEU A 119 -2.86 12.67 -6.78
C LEU A 119 -3.63 13.04 -8.05
N LYS A 120 -4.79 12.42 -8.28
CA LYS A 120 -5.60 12.57 -9.49
C LYS A 120 -5.83 14.04 -9.88
N PRO A 121 -6.27 14.96 -9.00
CA PRO A 121 -6.48 16.36 -9.37
C PRO A 121 -5.20 17.05 -9.89
N TYR A 122 -4.04 16.73 -9.33
CA TYR A 122 -2.77 17.33 -9.72
C TYR A 122 -2.26 16.76 -11.04
N PHE A 123 -2.44 15.46 -11.27
CA PHE A 123 -2.04 14.82 -12.53
C PHE A 123 -2.95 15.23 -13.68
N GLU A 124 -4.26 15.35 -13.45
CA GLU A 124 -5.21 15.92 -14.41
C GLU A 124 -4.84 17.37 -14.72
N LEU A 125 -4.60 18.20 -13.69
CA LEU A 125 -4.18 19.59 -13.89
C LEU A 125 -2.88 19.67 -14.70
N LEU A 126 -1.86 18.87 -14.36
CA LEU A 126 -0.61 18.83 -15.10
C LEU A 126 -0.83 18.48 -16.59
N GLY A 127 -1.67 17.50 -16.89
CA GLY A 127 -2.01 17.13 -18.27
C GLY A 127 -2.69 18.27 -19.05
N LEU A 128 -3.52 19.06 -18.36
CA LEU A 128 -4.22 20.22 -18.95
C LEU A 128 -3.33 21.44 -19.17
N VAL A 129 -2.19 21.54 -18.50
CA VAL A 129 -1.35 22.76 -18.50
C VAL A 129 0.06 22.52 -19.03
N GLN A 130 0.42 21.28 -19.38
CA GLN A 130 1.76 20.89 -19.84
C GLN A 130 2.27 21.68 -21.06
N PHE A 131 1.38 22.25 -21.86
CA PHE A 131 1.70 23.03 -23.05
C PHE A 131 1.87 24.53 -22.79
N LEU A 132 1.64 25.00 -21.55
CA LEU A 132 1.85 26.40 -21.19
C LEU A 132 3.36 26.70 -21.04
N PRO A 133 3.86 27.86 -21.48
CA PRO A 133 5.28 28.18 -21.46
C PRO A 133 5.91 28.06 -20.07
N GLU A 134 5.23 28.56 -19.04
CA GLU A 134 5.68 28.52 -17.65
C GLU A 134 5.75 27.09 -17.07
N VAL A 135 5.04 26.15 -17.70
CA VAL A 135 5.05 24.72 -17.35
C VAL A 135 6.11 23.98 -18.14
N ILE A 136 6.29 24.31 -19.43
CA ILE A 136 7.36 23.78 -20.28
C ILE A 136 8.73 24.07 -19.67
N GLU A 137 8.94 25.29 -19.16
CA GLU A 137 10.19 25.66 -18.46
C GLU A 137 10.48 24.78 -17.23
N GLN A 138 9.46 24.17 -16.64
CA GLN A 138 9.55 23.32 -15.45
C GLN A 138 9.29 21.83 -15.74
N GLU A 139 9.17 21.44 -17.01
CA GLU A 139 8.71 20.12 -17.43
C GLU A 139 9.53 18.99 -16.80
N ALA A 140 10.85 19.06 -16.87
CA ALA A 140 11.73 18.03 -16.30
C ALA A 140 11.53 17.84 -14.79
N ILE A 141 11.28 18.93 -14.06
CA ILE A 141 11.06 18.89 -12.61
C ILE A 141 9.69 18.28 -12.31
N LEU A 142 8.64 18.72 -13.01
CA LEU A 142 7.27 18.23 -12.84
C LEU A 142 7.14 16.76 -13.21
N ASN A 143 7.76 16.32 -14.30
CA ASN A 143 7.83 14.91 -14.69
C ASN A 143 8.61 14.09 -13.65
N GLY A 144 9.71 14.62 -13.12
CA GLY A 144 10.45 13.97 -12.02
C GLY A 144 9.66 13.84 -10.72
N LEU A 145 8.80 14.82 -10.39
CA LEU A 145 7.88 14.74 -9.25
C LEU A 145 6.77 13.73 -9.52
N LYS A 146 6.15 13.76 -10.70
CA LYS A 146 5.11 12.82 -11.13
C LYS A 146 5.58 11.37 -11.03
N ASN A 147 6.73 11.05 -11.64
CA ASN A 147 7.28 9.69 -11.62
C ASN A 147 7.57 9.18 -10.20
N ARG A 148 8.08 10.06 -9.32
CA ARG A 148 8.31 9.71 -7.90
C ARG A 148 7.00 9.42 -7.17
N LEU A 149 5.97 10.22 -7.41
CA LEU A 149 4.65 10.02 -6.81
C LEU A 149 3.96 8.75 -7.33
N GLU A 150 4.01 8.50 -8.65
CA GLU A 150 3.47 7.26 -9.26
C GLU A 150 4.15 6.01 -8.71
N HIS A 151 5.48 6.04 -8.53
CA HIS A 151 6.19 4.94 -7.89
C HIS A 151 5.69 4.70 -6.45
N ARG A 152 5.50 5.76 -5.67
CA ARG A 152 5.03 5.69 -4.27
C ARG A 152 3.54 5.35 -4.13
N VAL A 153 2.74 5.46 -5.19
CA VAL A 153 1.37 4.90 -5.24
C VAL A 153 1.44 3.37 -5.23
N SER A 154 2.36 2.79 -6.01
CA SER A 154 2.47 1.33 -6.16
C SER A 154 3.09 0.63 -4.94
N VAL A 155 3.87 1.36 -4.13
CA VAL A 155 4.56 0.82 -2.95
C VAL A 155 4.20 1.66 -1.73
N PRO A 156 3.43 1.10 -0.76
CA PRO A 156 3.11 1.82 0.46
C PRO A 156 4.36 2.11 1.28
N PRO A 157 4.42 3.26 1.97
CA PRO A 157 5.53 3.59 2.85
C PRO A 157 5.59 2.57 3.98
N ARG A 158 6.80 2.13 4.31
CA ARG A 158 7.10 1.23 5.44
C ARG A 158 7.66 1.98 6.64
N THR A 159 8.06 3.24 6.46
CA THR A 159 8.61 4.09 7.53
C THR A 159 8.00 5.49 7.50
N GLN A 160 8.08 6.19 8.64
CA GLN A 160 7.66 7.60 8.74
C GLN A 160 8.43 8.50 7.76
N SER A 161 9.71 8.21 7.51
CA SER A 161 10.55 8.97 6.58
C SER A 161 10.05 8.84 5.13
N GLU A 162 9.66 7.65 4.71
CA GLU A 162 9.09 7.42 3.37
C GLU A 162 7.74 8.10 3.21
N LEU A 163 6.90 8.06 4.26
CA LEU A 163 5.63 8.76 4.29
C LEU A 163 5.83 10.28 4.18
N ALA A 164 6.76 10.84 4.95
CA ALA A 164 7.11 12.26 4.88
C ALA A 164 7.67 12.65 3.50
N THR A 165 8.45 11.76 2.88
CA THR A 165 8.97 12.00 1.51
C THR A 165 7.84 12.06 0.49
N PHE A 166 6.82 11.20 0.62
CA PHE A 166 5.62 11.26 -0.21
C PHE A 166 4.90 12.61 -0.04
N ASP A 167 4.70 13.05 1.21
CA ASP A 167 4.04 14.32 1.50
C ASP A 167 4.81 15.54 0.98
N ASP A 168 6.12 15.54 1.14
CA ASP A 168 6.98 16.62 0.67
C ASP A 168 6.96 16.67 -0.87
N THR A 169 7.05 15.52 -1.53
CA THR A 169 6.95 15.44 -3.00
C THR A 169 5.60 15.93 -3.50
N LEU A 170 4.51 15.54 -2.82
CA LEU A 170 3.15 16.02 -3.12
C LEU A 170 3.03 17.54 -2.89
N SER A 171 3.60 18.05 -1.79
CA SER A 171 3.57 19.47 -1.46
C SER A 171 4.37 20.30 -2.47
N GLN A 172 5.51 19.79 -2.93
CA GLN A 172 6.29 20.42 -4.01
C GLN A 172 5.50 20.47 -5.32
N MET A 173 4.84 19.37 -5.70
CA MET A 173 3.97 19.31 -6.87
C MET A 173 2.84 20.35 -6.76
N ARG A 174 2.14 20.38 -5.61
CA ARG A 174 1.09 21.34 -5.34
C ARG A 174 1.56 22.79 -5.44
N ARG A 175 2.70 23.14 -4.81
CA ARG A 175 3.25 24.50 -4.85
C ARG A 175 3.53 24.96 -6.27
N ARG A 176 4.10 24.08 -7.10
CA ARG A 176 4.40 24.40 -8.51
C ARG A 176 3.14 24.55 -9.36
N LEU A 177 2.08 23.83 -9.02
CA LEU A 177 0.78 23.91 -9.70
C LEU A 177 -0.18 24.93 -9.07
N THR A 178 0.17 25.60 -7.97
CA THR A 178 -0.78 26.44 -7.20
C THR A 178 -1.37 27.57 -8.04
N ASN A 179 -0.56 28.23 -8.86
CA ASN A 179 -1.02 29.31 -9.75
C ASN A 179 -1.96 28.80 -10.84
N LEU A 180 -1.89 27.51 -11.17
CA LEU A 180 -2.70 26.86 -12.19
C LEU A 180 -3.97 26.23 -11.57
N GLU A 181 -3.91 25.85 -10.29
CA GLU A 181 -5.03 25.36 -9.51
C GLU A 181 -6.09 26.46 -9.31
N SER A 182 -5.67 27.72 -9.20
CA SER A 182 -6.56 28.89 -9.05
C SER A 182 -7.18 29.42 -10.36
N LEU A 183 -6.94 28.75 -11.50
CA LEU A 183 -7.53 29.18 -12.78
C LEU A 183 -9.07 29.16 -12.74
N PRO A 184 -9.74 30.17 -13.36
CA PRO A 184 -11.19 30.19 -13.50
C PRO A 184 -11.72 28.93 -14.17
N LEU A 185 -12.97 28.54 -13.86
CA LEU A 185 -13.59 27.33 -14.39
C LEU A 185 -13.69 27.38 -15.92
N GLU A 186 -13.97 28.56 -16.46
CA GLU A 186 -14.05 28.87 -17.89
C GLU A 186 -12.71 28.58 -18.58
N VAL A 187 -11.60 29.01 -17.96
CA VAL A 187 -10.25 28.75 -18.45
C VAL A 187 -9.91 27.26 -18.39
N LYS A 188 -10.23 26.57 -17.29
CA LYS A 188 -10.03 25.11 -17.17
C LYS A 188 -10.83 24.33 -18.21
N ASN A 189 -12.07 24.74 -18.48
CA ASN A 189 -12.92 24.12 -19.50
C ASN A 189 -12.38 24.36 -20.91
N PHE A 190 -11.92 25.58 -21.21
CA PHE A 190 -11.24 25.89 -22.46
C PHE A 190 -9.98 25.04 -22.64
N LEU A 191 -9.11 24.98 -21.63
CA LEU A 191 -7.88 24.18 -21.64
C LEU A 191 -8.15 22.70 -21.89
N ARG A 192 -9.20 22.15 -21.26
CA ARG A 192 -9.63 20.77 -21.50
C ARG A 192 -10.07 20.55 -22.95
N LYS A 193 -10.94 21.41 -23.48
CA LYS A 193 -11.36 21.33 -24.88
C LYS A 193 -10.18 21.52 -25.84
N ALA A 194 -9.24 22.39 -25.51
CA ALA A 194 -8.05 22.64 -26.32
C ALA A 194 -7.14 21.41 -26.35
N HIS A 195 -6.90 20.78 -25.20
CA HIS A 195 -6.19 19.51 -25.07
C HIS A 195 -6.82 18.41 -25.94
N ASP A 196 -8.16 18.33 -25.95
CA ASP A 196 -8.91 17.31 -26.69
C ASP A 196 -9.17 17.68 -28.16
N HIS A 197 -8.59 18.78 -28.67
CA HIS A 197 -8.77 19.29 -30.03
C HIS A 197 -10.23 19.64 -30.39
N GLN A 198 -11.03 20.00 -29.38
CA GLN A 198 -12.44 20.35 -29.49
C GLN A 198 -12.74 21.82 -29.17
N ALA A 199 -11.72 22.61 -28.80
CA ALA A 199 -11.91 24.02 -28.52
C ALA A 199 -12.34 24.77 -29.79
N THR A 200 -13.38 25.57 -29.65
CA THR A 200 -13.94 26.41 -30.71
C THR A 200 -13.86 27.89 -30.33
N ILE A 201 -14.14 28.78 -31.28
CA ILE A 201 -14.24 30.22 -31.01
C ILE A 201 -15.32 30.54 -29.98
N ALA A 202 -16.40 29.73 -29.91
CA ALA A 202 -17.45 29.92 -28.91
C ALA A 202 -16.99 29.68 -27.47
N ASP A 203 -15.86 28.99 -27.27
CA ASP A 203 -15.26 28.74 -25.96
C ASP A 203 -14.38 29.91 -25.48
N MET A 204 -14.18 30.94 -26.32
CA MET A 204 -13.41 32.15 -26.00
C MET A 204 -14.27 33.15 -25.24
N THR A 205 -14.53 32.88 -23.96
CA THR A 205 -15.20 33.84 -23.06
C THR A 205 -14.29 35.03 -22.73
N ASP A 206 -14.86 36.10 -22.16
CA ASP A 206 -14.08 37.27 -21.72
C ASP A 206 -13.00 36.89 -20.71
N GLU A 207 -13.26 35.92 -19.84
CA GLU A 207 -12.30 35.35 -18.89
C GLU A 207 -11.15 34.64 -19.59
N VAL A 208 -11.44 33.82 -20.60
CA VAL A 208 -10.43 33.11 -21.40
C VAL A 208 -9.58 34.12 -22.18
N ILE A 209 -10.21 35.12 -22.80
CA ILE A 209 -9.51 36.18 -23.54
C ILE A 209 -8.61 36.98 -22.60
N ARG A 210 -9.11 37.34 -21.41
CA ARG A 210 -8.33 38.07 -20.39
C ARG A 210 -7.13 37.26 -19.92
N TRP A 211 -7.32 35.97 -19.66
CA TRP A 211 -6.24 35.06 -19.28
C TRP A 211 -5.22 34.85 -20.41
N CYS A 212 -5.67 34.72 -21.66
CA CYS A 212 -4.78 34.60 -22.81
C CYS A 212 -3.91 35.85 -23.03
N ARG A 213 -4.43 37.04 -22.67
CA ARG A 213 -3.71 38.32 -22.72
C ARG A 213 -2.74 38.52 -21.55
N GLN A 214 -2.89 37.77 -20.46
CA GLN A 214 -1.96 37.78 -19.34
C GLN A 214 -0.75 36.89 -19.67
N GLY A 215 0.27 37.45 -20.33
CA GLY A 215 1.50 36.74 -20.67
C GLY A 215 1.54 36.20 -22.10
N GLU A 216 2.28 35.11 -22.32
CA GLU A 216 2.49 34.52 -23.66
C GLU A 216 1.44 33.45 -24.04
N HIS A 217 0.40 33.25 -23.24
CA HIS A 217 -0.60 32.18 -23.42
C HIS A 217 -1.31 32.24 -24.78
N ALA A 218 -1.58 33.43 -25.32
CA ALA A 218 -2.20 33.57 -26.65
C ALA A 218 -1.39 32.94 -27.78
N LYS A 219 -0.04 32.93 -27.68
CA LYS A 219 0.84 32.35 -28.68
C LYS A 219 0.70 30.83 -28.74
N VAL A 220 0.47 30.19 -27.60
CA VAL A 220 0.31 28.73 -27.47
C VAL A 220 -0.86 28.22 -28.29
N PHE A 221 -1.99 28.94 -28.25
CA PHE A 221 -3.21 28.55 -28.96
C PHE A 221 -3.35 29.24 -30.32
N ARG A 222 -2.31 29.95 -30.79
CA ARG A 222 -2.30 30.71 -32.05
C ARG A 222 -3.49 31.69 -32.16
N ILE A 223 -3.89 32.28 -31.03
CA ILE A 223 -4.99 33.25 -30.97
C ILE A 223 -4.45 34.61 -31.40
N GLY A 224 -4.95 35.13 -32.53
CA GLY A 224 -4.73 36.51 -32.96
C GLY A 224 -5.82 37.42 -32.43
N PHE A 225 -5.47 38.46 -31.68
CA PHE A 225 -6.42 39.50 -31.30
C PHE A 225 -6.43 40.59 -32.38
N VAL A 226 -7.60 40.90 -32.94
CA VAL A 226 -7.76 42.06 -33.84
C VAL A 226 -7.72 43.31 -32.97
N HIS A 227 -6.81 44.22 -33.29
CA HIS A 227 -6.67 45.53 -32.64
C HIS A 227 -7.76 46.49 -33.10
#